data_AF-G1N532-F1
#
_entry.id   AF-G1N532-F1
#
_cell.length_a   1.000
_cell.length_b   1.000
_cell.length_c   1.000
_cell.angle_alpha   90.00
_cell.angle_beta   90.00
_cell.angle_gamma   90.00
#
_symmetry.space_group_name_H-M   'P 1'
#
loop_
_entity.id
_entity.type
_entity.pdbx_description
1 polymer ?
#
loop_
_entity_poly.entity_id
_entity_poly.type
_entity_poly.pdbx_seq_one_letter_code
_entity_poly.pdbx_strand_id
1 'polypeptide(L)'
;MSDLPAADPLGVVVYVVKSFDRSTKVIDFHYPNELLQEYNWELAEQPQTLEEILLNCRTTLKYAIKTGHPRYFNQLSTGLDMVGLAADWLTSAANTNMFTYEIAPVFVLLEYVTLRKMREMVGWPGGCGDGIFSPGGAISNMYAMLIARFKMFPEVKEKGMAAIPRLVAFTSEHVCVSVFFLSDTSASKQELAAGCLHFCYSFTGNEELGGGWLFALWRDELSTPGWLRPREGRLHKHCPFGSSASSL
;
A
#
# COMPACT_ATOMS: atom_id res chain seq x y z
N MET A 1 -8.64 -17.82 -39.25
CA MET A 1 -8.59 -18.26 -37.83
C MET A 1 -7.65 -19.44 -37.77
N SER A 2 -6.35 -19.15 -37.85
CA SER A 2 -5.24 -20.10 -37.90
C SER A 2 -3.99 -19.26 -37.63
N ASP A 3 -3.08 -19.75 -36.78
CA ASP A 3 -1.77 -19.14 -36.40
C ASP A 3 -1.67 -18.42 -35.03
N LEU A 4 -2.50 -18.78 -34.04
CA LEU A 4 -2.28 -18.38 -32.63
C LEU A 4 -1.46 -19.34 -31.74
N PRO A 5 -1.29 -20.66 -31.98
CA PRO A 5 -0.75 -21.55 -30.95
C PRO A 5 0.76 -21.38 -30.67
N ALA A 6 1.54 -20.75 -31.58
CA ALA A 6 2.96 -20.47 -31.34
C ALA A 6 3.23 -19.13 -30.63
N ALA A 7 2.29 -18.19 -30.69
CA ALA A 7 2.49 -16.81 -30.21
C ALA A 7 2.07 -16.60 -28.73
N ASP A 8 1.27 -17.49 -28.16
CA ASP A 8 0.82 -17.43 -26.75
C ASP A 8 0.89 -18.82 -26.08
N PRO A 9 2.10 -19.38 -25.87
CA PRO A 9 2.25 -20.70 -25.26
C PRO A 9 1.71 -20.75 -23.83
N LEU A 10 1.73 -19.63 -23.10
CA LEU A 10 1.20 -19.52 -21.74
C LEU A 10 -0.34 -19.35 -21.68
N GLY A 11 -0.98 -18.92 -22.78
CA GLY A 11 -2.42 -18.64 -22.81
C GLY A 11 -2.80 -17.33 -22.11
N VAL A 12 -1.84 -16.46 -21.82
CA VAL A 12 -2.05 -15.22 -21.06
C VAL A 12 -2.82 -14.21 -21.91
N VAL A 13 -2.48 -14.06 -23.19
CA VAL A 13 -3.20 -13.16 -24.09
C VAL A 13 -4.64 -13.63 -24.28
N VAL A 14 -4.83 -14.94 -24.45
CA VAL A 14 -6.18 -15.54 -24.51
C VAL A 14 -6.95 -15.29 -23.21
N TYR A 15 -6.32 -15.41 -22.05
CA TYR A 15 -6.94 -15.14 -20.76
C TYR A 15 -7.36 -13.66 -20.61
N VAL A 16 -6.49 -12.73 -21.01
CA VAL A 16 -6.78 -11.28 -21.00
C VAL A 16 -7.99 -10.98 -21.87
N VAL A 17 -8.02 -11.45 -23.12
CA VAL A 17 -9.15 -11.24 -24.03
C VAL A 17 -10.45 -11.81 -23.45
N LYS A 18 -10.41 -13.04 -22.93
CA LYS A 18 -11.58 -13.67 -22.29
C LYS A 18 -12.06 -12.92 -21.05
N SER A 19 -11.16 -12.24 -20.33
CA SER A 19 -11.54 -11.48 -19.12
C SER A 19 -12.49 -10.32 -19.46
N PHE A 20 -12.41 -9.73 -20.65
CA PHE A 20 -13.34 -8.68 -21.08
C PHE A 20 -14.61 -9.20 -21.76
N ASP A 21 -14.70 -10.49 -22.06
CA ASP A 21 -15.87 -11.12 -22.66
C ASP A 21 -16.91 -11.52 -21.61
N ARG A 22 -18.05 -10.82 -21.64
CA ARG A 22 -19.20 -11.03 -20.75
C ARG A 22 -19.89 -12.39 -20.93
N SER A 23 -19.60 -13.11 -22.01
CA SER A 23 -20.11 -14.47 -22.23
C SER A 23 -19.39 -15.51 -21.36
N THR A 24 -18.20 -15.19 -20.86
CA THR A 24 -17.38 -16.10 -20.06
C THR A 24 -17.82 -16.12 -18.60
N LYS A 25 -17.49 -17.21 -17.89
CA LYS A 25 -17.71 -17.29 -16.45
C LYS A 25 -16.70 -16.42 -15.70
N VAL A 26 -17.17 -15.65 -14.71
CA VAL A 26 -16.32 -14.92 -13.74
C VAL A 26 -15.40 -15.89 -12.98
N ILE A 27 -15.94 -17.03 -12.56
CA ILE A 27 -15.23 -18.10 -11.88
C ILE A 27 -15.81 -19.44 -12.35
N ASP A 28 -14.94 -20.43 -12.57
CA ASP A 28 -15.35 -21.83 -12.64
C ASP A 28 -15.15 -22.43 -11.25
N PHE A 29 -16.22 -22.43 -10.46
CA PHE A 29 -16.13 -22.70 -9.02
C PHE A 29 -15.95 -24.19 -8.74
N HIS A 30 -14.98 -24.50 -7.88
CA HIS A 30 -14.73 -25.82 -7.32
C HIS A 30 -14.41 -25.67 -5.82
N TYR A 31 -14.80 -26.65 -5.02
CA TYR A 31 -14.37 -26.71 -3.63
C TYR A 31 -12.87 -27.02 -3.52
N PRO A 32 -12.18 -26.60 -2.44
CA PRO A 32 -10.74 -26.85 -2.28
C PRO A 32 -10.36 -28.33 -2.42
N ASN A 33 -11.16 -29.23 -1.84
CA ASN A 33 -10.92 -30.68 -1.92
C ASN A 33 -11.08 -31.22 -3.35
N GLU A 34 -11.96 -30.64 -4.16
CA GLU A 34 -12.16 -31.05 -5.56
C GLU A 34 -10.94 -30.66 -6.38
N LEU A 35 -10.47 -29.40 -6.27
CA LEU A 35 -9.26 -28.96 -6.98
C LEU A 35 -8.04 -29.77 -6.56
N LEU A 36 -7.85 -30.02 -5.26
CA LEU A 36 -6.73 -30.80 -4.73
C LEU A 36 -6.69 -32.24 -5.26
N GLN A 37 -7.85 -32.83 -5.58
CA GLN A 37 -7.95 -34.18 -6.13
C GLN A 37 -7.81 -34.22 -7.66
N GLU A 38 -8.26 -33.17 -8.35
CA GLU A 38 -8.36 -33.12 -9.81
C GLU A 38 -6.99 -32.86 -10.48
N TYR A 39 -6.04 -32.24 -9.76
CA TYR A 39 -4.70 -31.93 -10.27
C TYR A 39 -3.62 -32.25 -9.24
N ASN A 40 -2.42 -32.62 -9.71
CA ASN A 40 -1.27 -32.81 -8.84
C ASN A 40 -0.63 -31.46 -8.48
N TRP A 41 -1.05 -30.86 -7.38
CA TRP A 41 -0.48 -29.59 -6.86
C TRP A 41 0.77 -29.79 -6.00
N GLU A 42 1.17 -31.04 -5.76
CA GLU A 42 2.33 -31.36 -4.92
C GLU A 42 3.65 -31.10 -5.66
N LEU A 43 4.65 -30.69 -4.90
CA LEU A 43 6.01 -30.50 -5.41
C LEU A 43 6.74 -31.84 -5.44
N ALA A 44 7.36 -32.16 -6.58
CA ALA A 44 8.19 -33.35 -6.75
C ALA A 44 9.69 -33.00 -6.63
N GLU A 45 10.51 -33.97 -6.25
CA GLU A 45 11.99 -33.81 -6.24
C GLU A 45 12.57 -33.68 -7.66
N GLN A 46 11.94 -34.34 -8.64
CA GLN A 46 12.39 -34.29 -10.03
C GLN A 46 11.78 -33.09 -10.77
N PRO A 47 12.54 -32.42 -11.65
CA PRO A 47 12.03 -31.31 -12.42
C PRO A 47 11.00 -31.76 -13.45
N GLN A 48 10.04 -30.87 -13.75
CA GLN A 48 9.08 -31.06 -14.83
C GLN A 48 9.63 -30.48 -16.14
N THR A 49 9.12 -30.98 -17.27
CA THR A 49 9.40 -30.43 -18.60
C THR A 49 8.73 -29.06 -18.77
N LEU A 50 9.21 -28.27 -19.73
CA LEU A 50 8.62 -26.95 -20.00
C LEU A 50 7.16 -27.07 -20.44
N GLU A 51 6.82 -28.11 -21.19
CA GLU A 51 5.47 -28.40 -21.65
C GLU A 51 4.51 -28.66 -20.48
N GLU A 52 4.95 -29.40 -19.46
CA GLU A 52 4.19 -29.63 -18.23
C GLU A 52 4.00 -28.34 -17.45
N ILE A 53 5.04 -27.51 -17.33
CA ILE A 53 4.95 -26.20 -16.66
C ILE A 53 3.94 -25.30 -17.37
N LEU A 54 3.98 -25.24 -18.71
CA LEU A 54 3.01 -24.47 -19.50
C LEU A 54 1.58 -24.99 -19.33
N LEU A 55 1.39 -26.30 -19.22
CA LEU A 55 0.08 -26.88 -18.90
C LEU A 55 -0.40 -26.44 -17.52
N ASN A 56 0.47 -26.45 -16.51
CA ASN A 56 0.15 -25.99 -15.15
C ASN A 56 -0.21 -24.50 -15.11
N CYS A 57 0.47 -23.65 -15.87
CA CYS A 57 0.11 -22.24 -16.02
C CYS A 57 -1.31 -22.05 -16.60
N ARG A 58 -1.66 -22.79 -17.66
CA ARG A 58 -2.99 -22.74 -18.27
C ARG A 58 -4.08 -23.24 -17.32
N THR A 59 -3.81 -24.31 -16.59
CA THR A 59 -4.71 -24.84 -15.55
C THR A 59 -4.92 -23.81 -14.45
N THR A 60 -3.86 -23.15 -13.98
CA THR A 60 -3.94 -22.08 -12.97
C THR A 60 -4.85 -20.95 -13.44
N LEU A 61 -4.68 -20.46 -14.67
CA LEU A 61 -5.54 -19.42 -15.25
C LEU A 61 -6.99 -19.87 -15.50
N LYS A 62 -7.22 -21.16 -15.77
CA LYS A 62 -8.57 -21.72 -15.95
C LYS A 62 -9.42 -21.57 -14.68
N TYR A 63 -8.83 -21.89 -13.52
CA TYR A 63 -9.51 -21.85 -12.22
C TYR A 63 -9.32 -20.54 -11.45
N ALA A 64 -8.47 -19.64 -11.94
CA ALA A 64 -8.36 -18.29 -11.42
C ALA A 64 -9.69 -17.53 -11.57
N ILE A 65 -10.02 -16.75 -10.54
CA ILE A 65 -11.12 -15.79 -10.60
C ILE A 65 -10.72 -14.66 -11.56
N LYS A 66 -11.58 -14.37 -12.53
CA LYS A 66 -11.38 -13.27 -13.47
C LYS A 66 -11.76 -11.94 -12.80
N THR A 67 -10.84 -11.39 -12.01
CA THR A 67 -11.04 -10.11 -11.30
C THR A 67 -11.23 -8.92 -12.25
N GLY A 68 -10.73 -9.03 -13.49
CA GLY A 68 -10.95 -8.06 -14.56
C GLY A 68 -12.31 -8.17 -15.26
N HIS A 69 -13.14 -9.15 -14.92
CA HIS A 69 -14.40 -9.36 -15.61
C HIS A 69 -15.40 -8.24 -15.33
N PRO A 70 -16.13 -7.68 -16.33
CA PRO A 70 -17.08 -6.58 -16.15
C PRO A 70 -18.27 -6.86 -15.21
N ARG A 71 -18.38 -8.10 -14.71
CA ARG A 71 -19.41 -8.54 -13.76
C ARG A 71 -18.81 -9.05 -12.43
N TYR A 72 -17.54 -8.78 -12.18
CA TYR A 72 -16.88 -9.08 -10.92
C TYR A 72 -17.00 -7.89 -9.98
N PHE A 73 -17.80 -8.03 -8.91
CA PHE A 73 -18.09 -6.97 -7.94
C PHE A 73 -17.82 -7.40 -6.50
N ASN A 74 -16.97 -8.41 -6.31
CA ASN A 74 -16.78 -9.03 -5.00
C ASN A 74 -15.77 -8.28 -4.11
N GLN A 75 -14.82 -7.58 -4.70
CA GLN A 75 -13.72 -6.90 -4.00
C GLN A 75 -13.71 -5.42 -4.38
N LEU A 76 -13.02 -4.61 -3.57
CA LEU A 76 -12.79 -3.20 -3.89
C LEU A 76 -11.81 -3.04 -5.06
N SER A 77 -10.82 -3.93 -5.15
CA SER A 77 -9.89 -3.99 -6.29
C SER A 77 -10.47 -4.87 -7.38
N THR A 78 -10.89 -4.25 -8.49
CA THR A 78 -11.43 -4.95 -9.66
C THR A 78 -10.86 -4.34 -10.94
N GLY A 79 -11.16 -4.97 -12.08
CA GLY A 79 -10.68 -4.52 -13.38
C GLY A 79 -9.31 -5.08 -13.73
N LEU A 80 -8.92 -4.83 -14.99
CA LEU A 80 -7.64 -5.21 -15.54
C LEU A 80 -7.19 -4.07 -16.46
N ASP A 81 -6.36 -3.17 -15.93
CA ASP A 81 -5.79 -2.08 -16.73
C ASP A 81 -4.64 -2.61 -17.59
N MET A 82 -4.72 -2.37 -18.90
CA MET A 82 -3.74 -2.90 -19.86
C MET A 82 -2.38 -2.22 -19.71
N VAL A 83 -2.34 -0.96 -19.29
CA VAL A 83 -1.09 -0.23 -19.05
C VAL A 83 -0.44 -0.73 -17.75
N GLY A 84 -1.23 -0.92 -16.69
CA GLY A 84 -0.81 -1.53 -15.43
C GLY A 84 -0.23 -2.94 -15.64
N LEU A 85 -0.90 -3.80 -16.41
CA LEU A 85 -0.40 -5.14 -16.72
C LEU A 85 0.96 -5.09 -17.45
N ALA A 86 1.12 -4.18 -18.42
CA ALA A 86 2.39 -4.02 -19.12
C ALA A 86 3.50 -3.49 -18.19
N ALA A 87 3.16 -2.59 -17.27
CA ALA A 87 4.08 -2.08 -16.25
C ALA A 87 4.50 -3.18 -15.26
N ASP A 88 3.60 -4.09 -14.88
CA ASP A 88 3.90 -5.23 -14.02
C ASP A 88 4.86 -6.21 -14.70
N TRP A 89 4.67 -6.49 -16.00
CA TRP A 89 5.61 -7.30 -16.78
C TRP A 89 6.98 -6.65 -16.89
N LEU A 90 7.02 -5.34 -17.14
CA LEU A 90 8.28 -4.57 -17.18
C LEU A 90 8.98 -4.58 -15.82
N THR A 91 8.24 -4.38 -14.73
CA THR A 91 8.77 -4.36 -13.37
C THR A 91 9.31 -5.73 -12.98
N SER A 92 8.57 -6.79 -13.31
CA SER A 92 8.99 -8.18 -13.09
C SER A 92 10.24 -8.54 -13.90
N ALA A 93 10.35 -8.06 -15.14
CA ALA A 93 11.55 -8.24 -15.95
C ALA A 93 12.77 -7.47 -15.41
N ALA A 94 12.55 -6.29 -14.84
CA ALA A 94 13.62 -5.48 -14.23
C ALA A 94 14.15 -6.08 -12.92
N ASN A 95 13.29 -6.75 -12.15
CA ASN A 95 13.64 -7.53 -10.95
C ASN A 95 14.67 -6.85 -10.03
N THR A 96 14.43 -5.58 -9.69
CA THR A 96 15.29 -4.78 -8.79
C THR A 96 14.55 -4.40 -7.51
N ASN A 97 15.26 -3.85 -6.53
CA ASN A 97 14.72 -3.44 -5.24
C ASN A 97 14.77 -1.91 -5.08
N MET A 98 13.85 -1.35 -4.29
CA MET A 98 13.63 0.10 -4.14
C MET A 98 14.46 0.75 -3.02
N PHE A 99 15.50 0.09 -2.49
CA PHE A 99 16.21 0.61 -1.30
C PHE A 99 17.22 1.72 -1.59
N THR A 100 17.87 1.73 -2.76
CA THR A 100 18.84 2.78 -3.15
C THR A 100 18.70 3.21 -4.59
N TYR A 101 19.12 4.44 -4.86
CA TYR A 101 19.20 4.99 -6.21
C TYR A 101 20.18 4.21 -7.11
N GLU A 102 21.24 3.62 -6.56
CA GLU A 102 22.26 2.91 -7.34
C GLU A 102 21.70 1.73 -8.14
N ILE A 103 20.77 0.96 -7.55
CA ILE A 103 20.21 -0.25 -8.18
C ILE A 103 18.85 -0.02 -8.84
N ALA A 104 18.17 1.09 -8.52
CA ALA A 104 16.84 1.41 -9.04
C ALA A 104 16.68 2.91 -9.41
N PRO A 105 17.59 3.50 -10.20
CA PRO A 105 17.65 4.95 -10.39
C PRO A 105 16.37 5.52 -11.01
N VAL A 106 15.81 4.83 -12.00
CA VAL A 106 14.58 5.26 -12.67
C VAL A 106 13.37 5.12 -11.73
N PHE A 107 13.23 3.97 -11.06
CA PHE A 107 12.08 3.70 -10.20
C PHE A 107 12.03 4.62 -8.98
N VAL A 108 13.18 4.91 -8.36
CA VAL A 108 13.28 5.88 -7.24
C VAL A 108 12.82 7.28 -7.67
N LEU A 109 13.20 7.73 -8.86
CA LEU A 109 12.75 9.03 -9.39
C LEU A 109 11.26 9.03 -9.74
N LEU A 110 10.74 7.93 -10.31
CA LEU A 110 9.31 7.79 -10.60
C LEU A 110 8.47 7.81 -9.33
N GLU A 111 8.91 7.11 -8.28
CA GLU A 111 8.27 7.14 -6.96
C GLU A 111 8.26 8.58 -6.39
N TYR A 112 9.41 9.27 -6.43
CA TYR A 112 9.51 10.66 -5.95
C TYR A 112 8.54 11.60 -6.68
N VAL A 113 8.50 11.55 -8.02
CA VAL A 113 7.62 12.40 -8.83
C VAL A 113 6.15 12.07 -8.57
N THR A 114 5.83 10.79 -8.45
CA THR A 114 4.46 10.32 -8.20
C THR A 114 3.98 10.78 -6.83
N LEU A 115 4.74 10.54 -5.76
CA LEU A 115 4.39 10.97 -4.41
C LEU A 115 4.24 12.49 -4.31
N ARG A 116 5.11 13.26 -4.96
CA ARG A 116 4.97 14.72 -5.04
C ARG A 116 3.64 15.10 -5.68
N LYS A 117 3.28 14.45 -6.80
CA LYS A 117 2.00 14.71 -7.49
C LYS A 117 0.81 14.36 -6.61
N MET A 118 0.86 13.26 -5.88
CA MET A 118 -0.19 12.86 -4.94
C MET A 118 -0.35 13.89 -3.82
N ARG A 119 0.76 14.41 -3.25
CA ARG A 119 0.72 15.48 -2.24
C ARG A 119 0.10 16.77 -2.80
N GLU A 120 0.38 17.12 -4.06
CA GLU A 120 -0.30 18.24 -4.73
C GLU A 120 -1.81 18.02 -4.83
N MET A 121 -2.25 16.79 -5.16
CA MET A 121 -3.67 16.44 -5.26
C MET A 121 -4.39 16.45 -3.90
N VAL A 122 -3.69 16.08 -2.82
CA VAL A 122 -4.18 16.22 -1.44
C VAL A 122 -4.33 17.71 -1.06
N GLY A 123 -3.68 18.63 -1.78
CA GLY A 123 -3.76 20.07 -1.56
C GLY A 123 -2.58 20.64 -0.75
N TRP A 124 -1.48 19.91 -0.59
CA TRP A 124 -0.29 20.44 0.07
C TRP A 124 0.45 21.41 -0.87
N PRO A 125 0.68 22.67 -0.46
CA PRO A 125 1.27 23.69 -1.33
C PRO A 125 2.59 23.25 -1.96
N GLY A 126 2.67 23.28 -3.30
CA GLY A 126 3.85 22.84 -4.04
C GLY A 126 4.22 21.36 -3.86
N GLY A 127 3.29 20.52 -3.38
CA GLY A 127 3.56 19.11 -3.11
C GLY A 127 4.56 18.89 -1.97
N CYS A 128 4.73 19.88 -1.08
CA CYS A 128 5.66 19.78 0.03
C CYS A 128 5.22 18.70 1.04
N GLY A 129 6.19 18.02 1.65
CA GLY A 129 5.97 16.86 2.51
C GLY A 129 6.75 15.65 2.01
N ASP A 130 6.54 14.53 2.67
CA ASP A 130 7.25 13.29 2.43
C ASP A 130 6.26 12.12 2.32
N GLY A 131 6.74 10.97 1.84
CA GLY A 131 5.91 9.80 1.64
C GLY A 131 6.68 8.56 1.19
N ILE A 132 6.03 7.40 1.30
CA ILE A 132 6.55 6.13 0.79
C ILE A 132 5.42 5.23 0.31
N PHE A 133 5.68 4.43 -0.72
CA PHE A 133 4.82 3.32 -1.10
C PHE A 133 4.94 2.19 -0.07
N SER A 134 3.83 1.54 0.26
CA SER A 134 3.83 0.44 1.23
C SER A 134 3.05 -0.77 0.70
N PRO A 135 3.35 -2.00 1.18
CA PRO A 135 2.66 -3.20 0.75
C PRO A 135 1.26 -3.29 1.40
N GLY A 136 0.37 -2.41 0.97
CA GLY A 136 -1.02 -2.34 1.43
C GLY A 136 -1.31 -1.26 2.46
N GLY A 137 -2.57 -0.84 2.50
CA GLY A 137 -3.07 0.29 3.30
C GLY A 137 -3.02 0.07 4.80
N ALA A 138 -3.05 -1.19 5.22
CA ALA A 138 -2.85 -1.55 6.62
C ALA A 138 -1.46 -1.14 7.13
N ILE A 139 -0.42 -1.35 6.30
CA ILE A 139 0.95 -0.94 6.61
C ILE A 139 1.09 0.59 6.50
N SER A 140 0.40 1.24 5.56
CA SER A 140 0.34 2.70 5.51
C SER A 140 -0.23 3.30 6.81
N ASN A 141 -1.33 2.72 7.32
CA ASN A 141 -1.93 3.11 8.61
C ASN A 141 -0.98 2.85 9.79
N MET A 142 -0.21 1.78 9.75
CA MET A 142 0.84 1.53 10.73
C MET A 142 1.91 2.61 10.70
N TYR A 143 2.44 2.96 9.51
CA TYR A 143 3.41 4.05 9.37
C TYR A 143 2.87 5.36 9.93
N ALA A 144 1.60 5.69 9.65
CA ALA A 144 0.94 6.87 10.19
C ALA A 144 0.98 6.92 11.72
N MET A 145 0.58 5.83 12.38
CA MET A 145 0.60 5.73 13.84
C MET A 145 2.02 5.78 14.41
N LEU A 146 2.98 5.11 13.76
CA LEU A 146 4.38 5.10 14.17
C LEU A 146 5.02 6.49 14.07
N ILE A 147 4.76 7.22 12.98
CA ILE A 147 5.27 8.58 12.76
C ILE A 147 4.64 9.53 13.77
N ALA A 148 3.32 9.47 14.00
CA ALA A 148 2.65 10.28 15.01
C ALA A 148 3.21 10.03 16.42
N ARG A 149 3.44 8.76 16.77
CA ARG A 149 4.07 8.39 18.05
C ARG A 149 5.49 8.92 18.15
N PHE A 150 6.32 8.73 17.12
CA PHE A 150 7.71 9.17 17.12
C PHE A 150 7.83 10.69 17.17
N LYS A 151 6.90 11.41 16.53
CA LYS A 151 6.82 12.88 16.57
C LYS A 151 6.56 13.40 17.98
N MET A 152 5.65 12.76 18.72
CA MET A 152 5.23 13.19 20.06
C MET A 152 6.14 12.67 21.18
N PHE A 153 6.64 11.44 21.04
CA PHE A 153 7.45 10.73 22.03
C PHE A 153 8.62 9.97 21.36
N PRO A 154 9.64 10.69 20.86
CA PRO A 154 10.76 10.08 20.16
C PRO A 154 11.56 9.09 21.02
N GLU A 155 11.57 9.28 22.34
CA GLU A 155 12.25 8.43 23.32
C GLU A 155 11.72 6.99 23.36
N VAL A 156 10.50 6.75 22.88
CA VAL A 156 9.91 5.41 22.77
C VAL A 156 10.75 4.49 21.91
N LYS A 157 11.45 5.04 20.90
CA LYS A 157 12.29 4.25 20.00
C LYS A 157 13.41 3.52 20.73
N GLU A 158 13.95 4.13 21.79
CA GLU A 158 15.06 3.57 22.57
C GLU A 158 14.60 2.94 23.88
N LYS A 159 13.61 3.55 24.55
CA LYS A 159 13.18 3.16 25.90
C LYS A 159 11.93 2.28 25.93
N GLY A 160 11.28 2.08 24.79
CA GLY A 160 10.05 1.32 24.67
C GLY A 160 8.80 2.02 25.22
N MET A 161 7.64 1.38 25.08
CA MET A 161 6.34 1.97 25.44
C MET A 161 6.13 2.16 26.95
N ALA A 162 6.85 1.41 27.79
CA ALA A 162 6.73 1.52 29.26
C ALA A 162 7.32 2.83 29.81
N ALA A 163 8.14 3.52 29.01
CA ALA A 163 8.77 4.78 29.40
C ALA A 163 7.88 6.01 29.23
N ILE A 164 6.67 5.84 28.67
CA ILE A 164 5.73 6.92 28.39
C ILE A 164 4.36 6.63 29.00
N PRO A 165 3.52 7.68 29.19
CA PRO A 165 2.13 7.48 29.54
C PRO A 165 1.40 6.66 28.49
N ARG A 166 0.27 6.08 28.90
CA ARG A 166 -0.60 5.34 28.00
C ARG A 166 -1.09 6.25 26.86
N LEU A 167 -0.91 5.78 25.62
CA LEU A 167 -1.43 6.46 24.44
C LEU A 167 -2.82 5.95 24.06
N VAL A 168 -3.62 6.83 23.50
CA VAL A 168 -4.98 6.54 23.00
C VAL A 168 -5.10 7.12 21.59
N ALA A 169 -5.60 6.31 20.65
CA ALA A 169 -5.92 6.74 19.29
C ALA A 169 -7.45 6.74 19.09
N PHE A 170 -7.95 7.68 18.29
CA PHE A 170 -9.37 7.82 17.98
C PHE A 170 -9.60 7.51 16.51
N THR A 171 -10.68 6.80 16.22
CA THR A 171 -11.10 6.43 14.86
C THR A 171 -12.61 6.24 14.81
N SER A 172 -13.19 6.22 13.60
CA SER A 172 -14.60 5.93 13.38
C SER A 172 -14.94 4.47 13.72
N GLU A 173 -16.17 4.20 14.13
CA GLU A 173 -16.69 2.84 14.35
C GLU A 173 -16.67 1.99 13.07
N HIS A 174 -16.69 2.64 11.90
CA HIS A 174 -16.69 1.98 10.58
C HIS A 174 -15.31 1.96 9.90
N VAL A 175 -14.22 2.19 10.65
CA VAL A 175 -12.87 2.18 10.06
C VAL A 175 -12.43 0.77 9.64
N CYS A 176 -11.46 0.71 8.72
CA CYS A 176 -10.76 -0.53 8.40
C CYS A 176 -10.19 -1.20 9.66
N VAL A 177 -10.40 -2.50 9.78
CA VAL A 177 -9.98 -3.34 10.92
C VAL A 177 -8.48 -3.26 11.22
N SER A 178 -7.64 -2.88 10.23
CA SER A 178 -6.20 -2.72 10.45
C SER A 178 -5.88 -1.75 11.58
N VAL A 179 -6.67 -0.68 11.75
CA VAL A 179 -6.46 0.30 12.82
C VAL A 179 -6.66 -0.34 14.21
N PHE A 180 -7.59 -1.30 14.33
CA PHE A 180 -7.83 -2.02 15.56
C PHE A 180 -6.67 -2.96 15.93
N PHE A 181 -6.20 -3.78 14.97
CA PHE A 181 -5.04 -4.65 15.18
C PHE A 181 -3.78 -3.90 15.61
N LEU A 182 -3.61 -2.67 15.11
CA LEU A 182 -2.49 -1.81 15.48
C LEU A 182 -2.63 -1.22 16.91
N SER A 183 -3.86 -1.10 17.41
CA SER A 183 -4.17 -0.54 18.74
C SER A 183 -4.16 -1.57 19.88
N ASP A 184 -4.25 -2.87 19.57
CA ASP A 184 -4.37 -3.97 20.55
C ASP A 184 -3.11 -4.19 21.41
N THR A 185 -2.05 -3.43 21.18
CA THR A 185 -0.91 -3.31 22.10
C THR A 185 -1.19 -2.40 23.30
N SER A 186 -2.35 -1.72 23.39
CA SER A 186 -2.69 -0.86 24.53
C SER A 186 -4.19 -0.56 24.68
N ALA A 187 -5.04 -1.57 24.92
CA ALA A 187 -6.47 -1.37 25.16
C ALA A 187 -6.76 -0.72 26.53
N SER A 188 -7.18 0.56 26.57
CA SER A 188 -8.43 1.01 27.21
C SER A 188 -8.59 2.55 27.22
N LYS A 189 -9.87 2.90 27.09
CA LYS A 189 -10.57 4.18 26.90
C LYS A 189 -9.95 5.47 27.44
N GLN A 190 -10.21 6.49 26.60
CA GLN A 190 -10.49 7.91 26.85
C GLN A 190 -9.32 8.88 27.12
N GLU A 191 -9.38 9.92 26.28
CA GLU A 191 -8.68 11.23 26.25
C GLU A 191 -7.21 11.30 25.82
N LEU A 192 -6.99 11.77 24.57
CA LEU A 192 -5.98 12.78 24.18
C LEU A 192 -6.23 13.29 22.73
N ALA A 193 -5.83 14.54 22.47
CA ALA A 193 -6.35 15.42 21.41
C ALA A 193 -6.13 14.99 19.94
N ALA A 194 -7.15 15.24 19.12
CA ALA A 194 -7.33 14.91 17.70
C ALA A 194 -6.39 15.60 16.69
N GLY A 195 -5.18 16.02 17.08
CA GLY A 195 -4.32 16.86 16.24
C GLY A 195 -3.41 16.14 15.23
N CYS A 196 -2.87 14.96 15.57
CA CYS A 196 -1.80 14.33 14.76
C CYS A 196 -2.30 13.43 13.61
N LEU A 197 -3.51 12.87 13.71
CA LEU A 197 -4.07 11.99 12.68
C LEU A 197 -4.55 12.76 11.44
N HIS A 198 -4.66 14.10 11.51
CA HIS A 198 -5.04 14.93 10.36
C HIS A 198 -3.97 15.01 9.26
N PHE A 199 -2.77 14.48 9.51
CA PHE A 199 -1.58 14.68 8.67
C PHE A 199 -1.03 13.40 8.03
N CYS A 200 -1.64 12.24 8.28
CA CYS A 200 -1.32 11.01 7.59
C CYS A 200 -2.53 10.53 6.80
N TYR A 201 -2.48 10.75 5.49
CA TYR A 201 -3.48 10.23 4.56
C TYR A 201 -3.04 8.85 4.07
N SER A 202 -3.81 7.83 4.41
CA SER A 202 -3.82 6.56 3.68
C SER A 202 -4.94 6.66 2.65
N PHE A 203 -4.58 6.81 1.37
CA PHE A 203 -5.56 6.88 0.29
C PHE A 203 -5.66 5.53 -0.39
N THR A 204 -6.82 4.88 -0.32
CA THR A 204 -7.19 3.81 -1.26
C THR A 204 -7.53 4.50 -2.58
N GLY A 205 -6.64 4.39 -3.57
CA GLY A 205 -6.86 4.96 -4.90
C GLY A 205 -8.18 4.47 -5.53
N ASN A 206 -8.85 5.38 -6.24
CA ASN A 206 -10.14 5.18 -6.89
C ASN A 206 -10.03 4.20 -8.08
N GLU A 207 -11.16 3.58 -8.42
CA GLU A 207 -11.43 2.36 -9.20
C GLU A 207 -10.85 2.22 -10.64
N GLU A 208 -9.97 3.10 -11.13
CA GLU A 208 -9.55 3.11 -12.55
C GLU A 208 -8.17 2.48 -12.84
N LEU A 209 -7.30 2.26 -11.85
CA LEU A 209 -5.89 1.91 -12.09
C LEU A 209 -5.45 0.50 -11.66
N GLY A 210 -6.36 -0.47 -11.56
CA GLY A 210 -6.05 -1.91 -11.65
C GLY A 210 -5.00 -2.52 -10.70
N GLY A 211 -4.50 -1.77 -9.72
CA GLY A 211 -3.45 -2.21 -8.79
C GLY A 211 -3.57 -1.42 -7.49
N GLY A 212 -3.82 -2.11 -6.38
CA GLY A 212 -3.98 -1.53 -5.05
C GLY A 212 -2.64 -1.05 -4.49
N TRP A 213 -2.08 0.03 -5.01
CA TRP A 213 -0.94 0.70 -4.41
C TRP A 213 -1.44 1.64 -3.31
N LEU A 214 -0.90 1.46 -2.11
CA LEU A 214 -1.32 2.16 -0.89
C LEU A 214 -0.11 2.84 -0.26
N PHE A 215 -0.26 4.13 0.02
CA PHE A 215 0.85 5.03 0.37
C PHE A 215 0.62 5.67 1.73
N ALA A 216 1.71 6.00 2.41
CA ALA A 216 1.69 6.88 3.58
C ALA A 216 2.32 8.22 3.19
N LEU A 217 1.58 9.31 3.34
CA LEU A 217 2.06 10.69 3.15
C LEU A 217 2.08 11.42 4.49
N TRP A 218 3.10 12.23 4.77
CA TRP A 218 3.12 13.10 5.95
C TRP A 218 3.76 14.47 5.67
N ARG A 219 3.41 15.45 6.49
CA ARG A 219 3.94 16.81 6.43
C ARG A 219 4.25 17.32 7.84
N ASP A 220 5.34 18.07 7.98
CA ASP A 220 5.72 18.69 9.24
C ASP A 220 5.18 20.13 9.32
N GLU A 221 3.98 20.32 9.87
CA GLU A 221 3.45 21.65 10.19
C GLU A 221 2.75 21.67 11.55
N LEU A 222 3.54 21.85 12.62
CA LEU A 222 3.05 22.32 13.92
C LEU A 222 4.04 23.31 14.54
N SER A 223 4.15 24.50 13.96
CA SER A 223 4.74 25.68 14.62
C SER A 223 3.68 26.63 15.18
N THR A 224 2.41 26.23 15.29
CA THR A 224 1.36 27.02 15.96
C THR A 224 1.32 26.76 17.47
N PRO A 225 1.73 27.71 18.33
CA PRO A 225 1.89 27.51 19.79
C PRO A 225 0.57 27.56 20.59
N GLY A 226 -0.57 27.23 19.97
CA GLY A 226 -1.89 27.63 20.48
C GLY A 226 -2.69 26.59 21.28
N TRP A 227 -2.47 25.29 21.05
CA TRP A 227 -3.48 24.27 21.41
C TRP A 227 -3.05 23.24 22.47
N LEU A 228 -1.81 23.33 22.97
CA LEU A 228 -1.30 22.45 24.02
C LEU A 228 -0.75 23.30 25.17
N ARG A 229 -1.61 23.69 26.12
CA ARG A 229 -1.18 24.01 27.49
C ARG A 229 -1.99 23.20 28.50
N PRO A 230 -1.34 22.35 29.32
CA PRO A 230 -1.92 21.92 30.59
C PRO A 230 -2.22 23.17 31.44
N ARG A 231 -3.36 23.18 32.13
CA ARG A 231 -3.62 24.18 33.17
C ARG A 231 -2.64 23.95 34.32
N GLU A 232 -1.60 24.78 34.41
CA GLU A 232 -1.04 25.31 35.67
C GLU A 232 0.20 26.20 35.42
N GLY A 233 0.35 27.25 36.22
CA GLY A 233 1.67 27.86 36.49
C GLY A 233 2.18 28.91 35.51
N ARG A 234 1.85 30.17 35.78
CA ARG A 234 2.46 31.39 35.25
C ARG A 234 3.99 31.36 35.42
N LEU A 235 4.78 31.46 34.34
CA LEU A 235 6.13 32.06 34.32
C LEU A 235 6.56 32.37 32.87
N HIS A 236 6.67 33.66 32.55
CA HIS A 236 7.26 34.19 31.34
C HIS A 236 8.74 33.78 31.21
N LYS A 237 9.19 33.34 30.03
CA LYS A 237 10.52 33.67 29.48
C LYS A 237 10.51 33.72 27.95
N HIS A 238 11.21 34.72 27.43
CA HIS A 238 11.30 35.19 26.05
C HIS A 238 11.82 34.15 25.03
N CYS A 239 11.34 34.30 23.80
CA CYS A 239 11.94 33.80 22.57
C CYS A 239 12.86 34.89 21.97
N PRO A 240 14.05 34.56 21.46
CA PRO A 240 14.67 35.34 20.41
C PRO A 240 14.77 34.51 19.13
N PHE A 241 14.05 34.92 18.10
CA PHE A 241 14.46 34.70 16.72
C PHE A 241 15.71 35.55 16.44
N GLY A 242 16.73 34.95 15.84
CA GLY A 242 17.93 35.64 15.40
C GLY A 242 18.55 34.91 14.23
N SER A 243 18.17 35.34 13.04
CA SER A 243 18.88 35.11 11.78
C SER A 243 20.38 35.38 11.92
N SER A 244 21.23 34.47 11.45
CA SER A 244 22.50 34.88 10.84
C SER A 244 22.91 33.86 9.78
N ALA A 245 22.94 34.35 8.55
CA ALA A 245 23.79 33.83 7.51
C ALA A 245 25.23 34.28 7.83
N SER A 246 26.19 33.36 7.74
CA SER A 246 27.59 33.67 7.40
C SER A 246 28.40 32.38 7.28
N SER A 247 28.82 32.10 6.04
CA SER A 247 30.15 31.64 5.65
C SER A 247 31.08 31.05 6.74
N LEU A 248 31.45 29.78 6.57
CA LEU A 248 32.79 29.30 6.20
C LEU A 248 32.69 27.82 5.78
#